data_AF-A0A9D6DYG3-F1
#
_entry.id   AF-A0A9D6DYG3-F1
#
_cell.length_a   1.000
_cell.length_b   1.000
_cell.length_c   1.000
_cell.angle_alpha   90.00
_cell.angle_beta   90.00
_cell.angle_gamma   90.00
#
_symmetry.space_group_name_H-M   'P 1'
#
loop_
_entity.id
_entity.type
_entity.pdbx_description
1 polymer ?
#
loop_
_entity_poly.entity_id
_entity_poly.type
_entity_poly.pdbx_seq_one_letter_code
_entity_poly.pdbx_strand_id
1 'polypeptide(L)'
;MKSEGIGSNGCEGHVSPRISPALALRLAHENIETAAAVVSLSASDYGHVLKRLGEFGFAGGVTYDALIAKAAEKARVDRLLTLNAKDFKRVWPEEMDKVILP
;
A
#
# COMPACT_ATOMS: atom_id res chain seq x y z
N MET A 1 1.52 -49.48 1.16
CA MET A 1 2.32 -48.26 1.40
C MET A 1 2.38 -47.43 0.12
N LYS A 2 1.39 -46.56 -0.08
CA LYS A 2 1.45 -45.39 -0.97
C LYS A 2 0.62 -44.33 -0.26
N SER A 3 1.32 -43.38 0.35
CA SER A 3 0.72 -42.26 1.06
C SER A 3 0.07 -41.32 0.06
N GLU A 4 -1.16 -40.94 0.36
CA GLU A 4 -1.94 -39.93 -0.33
C GLU A 4 -1.22 -38.57 -0.23
N GLY A 5 -1.02 -37.92 -1.37
CA GLY A 5 -0.54 -36.55 -1.44
C GLY A 5 -1.67 -35.61 -1.03
N ILE A 6 -1.59 -35.11 0.18
CA ILE A 6 -2.47 -34.11 0.77
C ILE A 6 -2.53 -32.89 -0.15
N GLY A 7 -3.74 -32.53 -0.58
CA GLY A 7 -4.02 -31.33 -1.34
C GLY A 7 -3.62 -30.09 -0.55
N SER A 8 -2.72 -29.29 -1.11
CA SER A 8 -2.50 -27.93 -0.65
C SER A 8 -3.52 -27.01 -1.32
N ASN A 9 -4.65 -26.82 -0.64
CA ASN A 9 -5.50 -25.65 -0.85
C ASN A 9 -4.68 -24.39 -0.53
N GLY A 10 -4.06 -23.80 -1.54
CA GLY A 10 -3.32 -22.55 -1.46
C GLY A 10 -3.86 -21.54 -2.46
N CYS A 11 -5.15 -21.22 -2.38
CA CYS A 11 -5.79 -20.17 -3.18
C CYS A 11 -6.17 -19.00 -2.28
N GLU A 12 -5.19 -18.32 -1.68
CA GLU A 12 -5.41 -17.02 -1.07
C GLU A 12 -4.23 -16.11 -1.45
N GLY A 13 -4.50 -15.09 -2.28
CA GLY A 13 -3.59 -13.95 -2.47
C GLY A 13 -3.04 -13.67 -3.88
N HIS A 14 -3.33 -14.48 -4.90
CA HIS A 14 -2.87 -14.19 -6.27
C HIS A 14 -3.99 -13.65 -7.16
N VAL A 15 -3.82 -12.42 -7.66
CA VAL A 15 -4.63 -11.88 -8.75
C VAL A 15 -4.56 -12.87 -9.92
N SER A 16 -5.71 -13.41 -10.31
CA SER A 16 -5.84 -14.44 -11.33
C SER A 16 -6.74 -13.91 -12.45
N PRO A 17 -6.27 -13.93 -13.72
CA PRO A 17 -4.99 -14.48 -14.18
C PRO A 17 -3.78 -13.64 -13.70
N ARG A 18 -2.59 -14.26 -13.69
CA ARG A 18 -1.35 -13.57 -13.33
C ARG A 18 -1.16 -12.33 -14.22
N ILE A 19 -0.87 -11.19 -13.60
CA ILE A 19 -0.55 -9.96 -14.31
C ILE A 19 0.91 -10.01 -14.76
N SER A 20 1.16 -9.91 -16.08
CA SER A 20 2.52 -9.79 -16.61
C SER A 20 3.10 -8.40 -16.33
N PRO A 21 4.43 -8.21 -16.27
CA PRO A 21 5.01 -6.89 -16.07
C PRO A 21 4.56 -5.85 -17.10
N ALA A 22 4.46 -6.25 -18.38
CA ALA A 22 3.97 -5.38 -19.44
C ALA A 22 2.49 -4.98 -19.24
N LEU A 23 1.66 -5.92 -18.79
CA LEU A 23 0.27 -5.64 -18.46
C LEU A 23 0.17 -4.71 -17.24
N ALA A 24 0.98 -4.93 -16.20
CA ALA A 24 1.01 -4.08 -15.01
C ALA A 24 1.36 -2.63 -15.36
N LEU A 25 2.39 -2.41 -16.18
CA LEU A 25 2.78 -1.07 -16.64
C LEU A 25 1.63 -0.39 -17.40
N ARG A 26 1.00 -1.11 -18.32
CA ARG A 26 -0.14 -0.58 -19.09
C ARG A 26 -1.29 -0.20 -18.16
N LEU A 27 -1.66 -1.08 -17.23
CA LEU A 27 -2.74 -0.82 -16.27
C LEU A 27 -2.44 0.36 -15.35
N ALA A 28 -1.18 0.53 -14.92
CA ALA A 28 -0.78 1.67 -14.11
C ALA A 28 -0.90 2.98 -14.90
N HIS A 29 -0.44 2.99 -16.15
CA HIS A 29 -0.57 4.15 -17.03
C HIS A 29 -2.03 4.53 -17.28
N GLU A 30 -2.85 3.58 -17.74
CA GLU A 30 -4.23 3.82 -18.15
C GLU A 30 -5.19 4.11 -16.99
N ASN A 31 -5.00 3.49 -15.82
CA ASN A 31 -5.94 3.65 -14.70
C ASN A 31 -5.49 4.70 -13.68
N ILE A 32 -4.19 5.02 -13.61
CA ILE A 32 -3.63 5.92 -12.60
C ILE A 32 -3.04 7.18 -13.25
N GLU A 33 -2.03 7.04 -14.10
CA GLU A 33 -1.28 8.21 -14.62
C GLU A 33 -2.15 9.14 -15.47
N THR A 34 -3.11 8.60 -16.23
CA THR A 34 -4.01 9.39 -17.07
C THR A 34 -5.23 9.93 -16.34
N ALA A 35 -5.54 9.43 -15.13
CA ALA A 35 -6.78 9.71 -14.41
C ALA A 35 -6.58 10.39 -13.04
N ALA A 36 -5.35 10.42 -12.52
CA ALA A 36 -5.04 10.94 -11.19
C ALA A 36 -3.80 11.83 -11.19
N ALA A 37 -3.74 12.76 -10.24
CA ALA A 37 -2.55 13.56 -9.98
C ALA A 37 -1.53 12.74 -9.18
N VAL A 38 -0.30 12.63 -9.70
CA VAL A 38 0.79 11.94 -9.02
C VAL A 38 1.45 12.88 -8.00
N VAL A 39 1.49 12.45 -6.73
CA VAL A 39 2.14 13.19 -5.65
C VAL A 39 3.54 12.62 -5.43
N SER A 40 4.57 13.42 -5.73
CA SER A 40 5.95 13.04 -5.48
C SER A 40 6.38 13.32 -4.03
N LEU A 41 7.16 12.42 -3.45
CA LEU A 41 7.81 12.60 -2.16
C LEU A 41 9.25 13.07 -2.37
N SER A 42 9.68 14.09 -1.61
CA SER A 42 11.06 14.56 -1.60
C SER A 42 11.92 13.71 -0.67
N ALA A 43 13.25 13.84 -0.77
CA ALA A 43 14.17 13.19 0.17
C ALA A 43 13.87 13.53 1.65
N SER A 44 13.43 14.76 1.94
CA SER A 44 13.03 15.14 3.30
C SER A 44 11.76 14.42 3.75
N ASP A 45 10.81 14.19 2.84
CA ASP A 45 9.59 13.41 3.15
C ASP A 45 9.96 11.97 3.53
N TYR A 46 10.84 11.32 2.76
CA TYR A 46 11.38 10.01 3.10
C TYR A 46 12.08 10.01 4.46
N GLY A 47 12.94 11.00 4.72
CA GLY A 47 13.65 11.13 6.00
C GLY A 47 12.70 11.23 7.20
N HIS A 48 11.63 12.01 7.09
CA HIS A 48 10.61 12.12 8.13
C HIS A 48 9.89 10.79 8.37
N VAL A 49 9.50 10.08 7.30
CA VAL A 49 8.83 8.78 7.41
C VAL A 49 9.73 7.76 8.08
N LEU A 50 10.98 7.62 7.63
CA LEU A 50 11.91 6.64 8.18
C LEU A 50 12.26 6.91 9.64
N LYS A 51 12.43 8.19 10.02
CA LYS A 51 12.63 8.58 11.43
C LYS A 51 11.44 8.14 12.28
N ARG A 52 10.22 8.46 11.85
CA ARG A 52 8.98 8.09 12.54
C ARG A 52 8.84 6.57 12.68
N LEU A 53 9.06 5.81 11.60
CA LEU A 53 9.00 4.35 11.65
C LEU A 53 10.04 3.76 12.61
N GLY A 54 11.25 4.33 12.65
CA GLY A 54 12.29 3.94 13.60
C GLY A 54 11.89 4.17 15.06
N GLU A 55 11.24 5.30 15.36
CA GLU A 55 10.74 5.63 16.69
C GLU A 55 9.65 4.65 17.16
N PHE A 56 8.79 4.19 16.25
CA PHE A 56 7.74 3.20 16.55
C PHE A 56 8.17 1.73 16.42
N GLY A 57 9.43 1.47 16.02
CA GLY A 57 9.93 0.11 15.80
C GLY A 57 9.24 -0.62 14.64
N PHE A 58 8.72 0.10 13.65
CA PHE A 58 8.05 -0.47 12.49
C PHE A 58 9.05 -0.82 11.37
N ALA A 59 8.86 -1.99 10.75
CA ALA A 59 9.67 -2.47 9.64
C ALA A 59 8.86 -3.37 8.68
N GLY A 60 9.36 -3.55 7.45
CA GLY A 60 8.73 -4.40 6.44
C GLY A 60 7.70 -3.66 5.58
N GLY A 61 6.63 -4.36 5.18
CA GLY A 61 5.62 -3.83 4.24
C GLY A 61 4.95 -2.53 4.69
N VAL A 62 4.81 -2.34 6.01
CA VAL A 62 4.24 -1.15 6.65
C VAL A 62 4.98 0.15 6.28
N THR A 63 6.24 0.06 5.85
CA THR A 63 7.00 1.21 5.34
C THR A 63 6.33 1.85 4.12
N TYR A 64 5.76 1.04 3.22
CA TYR A 64 5.08 1.55 2.04
C TYR A 64 3.76 2.23 2.40
N ASP A 65 2.99 1.67 3.35
CA ASP A 65 1.77 2.30 3.85
C ASP A 65 2.08 3.67 4.47
N ALA A 66 3.18 3.80 5.21
CA ALA A 66 3.62 5.06 5.80
C ALA A 66 4.05 6.09 4.75
N LEU A 67 4.72 5.67 3.67
CA LEU A 67 5.04 6.55 2.54
C LEU A 67 3.77 7.03 1.83
N ILE A 68 2.81 6.14 1.59
CA ILE A 68 1.52 6.51 0.97
C ILE A 68 0.74 7.47 1.88
N ALA A 69 0.71 7.21 3.19
CA ALA A 69 0.12 8.13 4.16
C ALA A 69 0.82 9.50 4.16
N LYS A 70 2.15 9.54 4.00
CA LYS A 70 2.88 10.82 3.87
C LYS A 70 2.50 11.58 2.60
N ALA A 71 2.28 10.89 1.49
CA ALA A 71 1.80 11.52 0.26
C ALA A 71 0.38 12.10 0.44
N ALA A 72 -0.50 11.37 1.11
CA ALA A 72 -1.85 11.84 1.45
C ALA A 72 -1.82 13.07 2.36
N GLU A 73 -0.97 13.08 3.39
CA GLU A 73 -0.73 14.23 4.26
C GLU A 73 -0.23 15.45 3.47
N LYS A 74 0.80 15.25 2.62
CA LYS A 74 1.40 16.31 1.79
C LYS A 74 0.39 16.92 0.83
N ALA A 75 -0.47 16.10 0.23
CA ALA A 75 -1.52 16.54 -0.68
C ALA A 75 -2.78 17.07 0.03
N ARG A 76 -2.84 16.99 1.37
CA ARG A 76 -3.98 17.43 2.18
C ARG A 76 -5.31 16.82 1.71
N VAL A 77 -5.30 15.52 1.41
CA VAL A 77 -6.49 14.84 0.92
C VAL A 77 -7.61 14.83 1.96
N ASP A 78 -8.85 14.86 1.50
CA ASP A 78 -10.01 14.72 2.37
C ASP A 78 -10.16 13.29 2.91
N ARG A 79 -9.81 12.29 2.08
CA ARG A 79 -9.94 10.86 2.37
C ARG A 79 -8.79 10.05 1.76
N LEU A 80 -8.43 8.96 2.42
CA LEU A 80 -7.51 7.93 1.92
C LEU A 80 -8.31 6.63 1.74
N LEU A 81 -8.52 6.23 0.48
CA LEU A 81 -9.18 4.99 0.12
C LEU A 81 -8.16 3.83 0.09
N THR A 82 -8.44 2.75 0.82
CA THR A 82 -7.54 1.59 0.87
C THR A 82 -8.31 0.31 1.15
N LEU A 83 -7.78 -0.83 0.69
CA LEU A 83 -8.26 -2.16 1.12
C LEU A 83 -7.61 -2.60 2.44
N ASN A 84 -6.58 -1.90 2.92
CA ASN A 84 -5.81 -2.25 4.11
C ASN A 84 -5.93 -1.18 5.22
N ALA A 85 -7.16 -0.84 5.61
CA ALA A 85 -7.40 0.27 6.55
C ALA A 85 -6.66 0.12 7.89
N LYS A 86 -6.44 -1.13 8.36
CA LYS A 86 -5.77 -1.41 9.64
C LYS A 86 -4.33 -0.88 9.66
N ASP A 87 -3.55 -1.16 8.63
CA ASP A 87 -2.14 -0.75 8.61
C ASP A 87 -1.99 0.75 8.40
N PHE A 88 -2.83 1.35 7.55
CA PHE A 88 -2.88 2.81 7.38
C PHE A 88 -3.21 3.54 8.68
N LYS A 89 -4.19 3.04 9.44
CA LYS A 89 -4.54 3.61 10.74
C LYS A 89 -3.41 3.49 11.78
N ARG A 90 -2.57 2.45 11.67
CA ARG A 90 -1.41 2.26 12.55
C ARG A 90 -0.27 3.25 12.26
N VAL A 91 -0.03 3.58 11.00
CA VAL A 91 1.07 4.50 10.60
C VAL A 91 0.64 5.97 10.54
N TRP A 92 -0.66 6.23 10.47
CA TRP A 92 -1.24 7.57 10.43
C TRP A 92 -2.36 7.74 11.47
N PRO A 93 -2.04 7.57 12.77
CA PRO A 93 -3.02 7.63 13.85
C PRO A 93 -3.69 9.00 14.00
N GLU A 94 -3.03 10.09 13.58
CA GLU A 94 -3.56 11.44 13.71
C GLU A 94 -4.78 11.71 12.82
N GLU A 95 -4.92 10.94 11.74
CA GLU A 95 -5.89 11.18 10.66
C GLU A 95 -6.67 9.90 10.32
N MET A 96 -6.85 9.01 11.30
CA MET A 96 -7.51 7.70 11.11
C MET A 96 -8.92 7.80 10.51
N ASP A 97 -9.64 8.89 10.79
CA ASP A 97 -11.00 9.14 10.30
C ASP A 97 -11.03 9.43 8.79
N LYS A 98 -9.88 9.80 8.20
CA LYS A 98 -9.74 9.97 6.75
C LYS A 98 -9.59 8.63 6.03
N VAL A 99 -9.21 7.56 6.73
CA VAL A 99 -8.97 6.23 6.13
C VAL A 99 -10.29 5.48 5.95
N ILE A 100 -10.68 5.26 4.69
CA ILE A 100 -11.93 4.60 4.30
C ILE A 100 -11.67 3.33 3.49
N LEU A 101 -12.57 2.35 3.62
CA LEU A 101 -12.66 1.20 2.74
C LEU A 101 -13.56 1.57 1.53
N PRO A 102 -13.42 0.89 0.37
CA PRO A 102 -14.35 1.03 -0.75
C PRO A 102 -15.78 0.64 -0.43
#